data_AF-A0A3D9KJW2-F1
#
_entry.id   AF-A0A3D9KJW2-F1
#
_cell.length_a   1.000
_cell.length_b   1.000
_cell.length_c   1.000
_cell.angle_alpha   90.00
_cell.angle_beta   90.00
_cell.angle_gamma   90.00
#
_symmetry.space_group_name_H-M   'P 1'
#
loop_
_entity.id
_entity.type
_entity.pdbx_description
1 polymer ?
#
loop_
_entity_poly.entity_id
_entity_poly.type
_entity_poly.pdbx_seq_one_letter_code
_entity_poly.pdbx_strand_id
1 'polypeptide(L)'
;MWAIFVSESGGGFPNFYPIGLFSSRERAVEELDALPQDMNYQLLKLPVNRMFPYYNKKNGKLIGMDGIYHEHFHFKDDDGGSL
;
A
#
# COMPACT_ATOMS: atom_id res chain seq x y z
N MET A 1 12.99 5.66 1.58
CA MET A 1 11.92 6.44 0.93
C MET A 1 10.60 5.97 1.52
N TRP A 2 9.57 6.81 1.48
CA TRP A 2 8.22 6.47 1.91
C TRP A 2 7.31 6.49 0.69
N ALA A 3 6.47 5.47 0.54
CA ALA A 3 5.63 5.31 -0.63
C ALA A 3 4.18 5.11 -0.21
N ILE A 4 3.29 5.92 -0.76
CA ILE A 4 1.86 5.75 -0.60
C ILE A 4 1.38 4.80 -1.70
N PHE A 5 0.62 3.79 -1.31
CA PHE A 5 -0.10 2.90 -2.19
C PHE A 5 -1.59 3.08 -2.00
N VAL A 6 -2.35 3.09 -3.09
CA VAL A 6 -3.80 2.87 -3.02
C VAL A 6 -4.08 1.38 -3.08
N SER A 7 -5.06 0.92 -2.30
CA SER A 7 -5.48 -0.48 -2.21
C SER A 7 -6.95 -0.60 -2.59
N GLU A 8 -7.25 -1.39 -3.62
CA GLU A 8 -8.61 -1.70 -4.02
C GLU A 8 -9.11 -2.96 -3.31
N SER A 9 -10.30 -2.91 -2.71
CA SER A 9 -10.90 -4.05 -1.98
C SER A 9 -11.52 -5.13 -2.89
N GLY A 10 -11.45 -4.97 -4.22
CA GLY A 10 -11.99 -5.92 -5.20
C GLY A 10 -11.00 -6.31 -6.28
N GLY A 11 -11.19 -7.49 -6.88
CA GLY A 11 -10.38 -7.98 -7.99
C GLY A 11 -9.27 -8.97 -7.60
N GLY A 12 -8.52 -9.44 -8.60
CA GLY A 12 -7.38 -10.35 -8.40
C GLY A 12 -6.11 -9.58 -8.08
N PHE A 13 -5.26 -10.12 -7.21
CA PHE A 13 -3.95 -9.53 -6.93
C PHE A 13 -3.05 -9.51 -8.19
N PRO A 14 -2.30 -8.42 -8.44
CA PRO A 14 -2.11 -7.22 -7.61
C PRO A 14 -3.24 -6.20 -7.73
N ASN A 15 -3.73 -5.72 -6.59
CA ASN A 15 -4.77 -4.69 -6.41
C ASN A 15 -4.25 -3.48 -5.61
N PHE A 16 -2.93 -3.27 -5.62
CA PHE A 16 -2.24 -2.22 -4.87
C PHE A 16 -1.26 -1.49 -5.79
N TYR A 17 -1.33 -0.15 -5.83
CA TYR A 17 -0.60 0.64 -6.82
C TYR A 17 0.07 1.86 -6.17
N PRO A 18 1.33 2.18 -6.50
CA PRO A 18 2.03 3.32 -5.92
C PRO A 18 1.47 4.62 -6.49
N ILE A 19 1.19 5.59 -5.62
CA ILE A 19 0.64 6.90 -5.99
C ILE A 19 1.52 8.07 -5.53
N GLY A 20 2.49 7.85 -4.65
CA GLY A 20 3.40 8.90 -4.21
C GLY A 20 4.69 8.37 -3.60
N LEU A 21 5.76 9.15 -3.73
CA LEU A 21 7.10 8.84 -3.20
C LEU A 21 7.66 10.06 -2.46
N PHE A 22 8.08 9.86 -1.21
CA PHE A 22 8.49 10.91 -0.29
C PHE A 22 9.81 10.58 0.36
N SER A 23 10.61 11.62 0.63
CA SER A 23 11.87 11.50 1.35
C SER A 23 11.68 11.35 2.86
N SER A 24 10.57 11.85 3.42
CA SER A 24 10.23 11.74 4.84
C SER A 24 8.84 11.13 5.05
N ARG A 25 8.60 10.60 6.26
CA ARG A 25 7.32 10.00 6.63
C ARG A 25 6.26 11.08 6.79
N GLU A 26 6.66 12.18 7.43
CA GLU A 26 5.82 13.31 7.79
C GLU A 26 5.19 13.91 6.54
N ARG A 27 5.97 14.12 5.47
CA ARG A 27 5.44 14.58 4.17
C ARG A 27 4.47 13.59 3.54
N ALA A 28 4.74 12.29 3.65
CA ALA A 28 3.82 11.29 3.13
C ALA A 28 2.49 11.25 3.90
N VAL A 29 2.53 11.47 5.22
CA VAL A 29 1.33 11.55 6.06
C VAL A 29 0.54 12.83 5.78
N GLU A 30 1.21 13.99 5.63
CA GLU A 30 0.55 15.24 5.23
C GLU A 30 -0.24 15.09 3.91
N GLU A 31 0.33 14.38 2.94
CA GLU A 31 -0.35 14.11 1.67
C GLU A 31 -1.47 13.07 1.82
N LEU A 32 -1.26 12.01 2.62
CA LEU A 32 -2.31 11.03 2.94
C LEU A 32 -3.55 11.70 3.54
N ASP A 33 -3.36 12.64 4.48
CA ASP A 33 -4.45 13.36 5.14
C ASP A 33 -5.27 14.23 4.16
N ALA A 34 -4.66 14.61 3.02
CA ALA A 34 -5.30 15.40 1.97
C ALA A 34 -5.95 14.52 0.87
N LEU A 35 -5.72 13.20 0.88
CA LEU A 35 -6.28 12.30 -0.13
C LEU A 35 -7.79 12.08 0.09
N PRO A 36 -8.54 11.78 -0.99
CA PRO A 36 -9.92 11.33 -0.89
C PRO A 36 -10.06 10.11 0.03
N GLN A 37 -10.99 10.17 0.98
CA GLN A 37 -11.25 9.10 1.95
C GLN A 37 -12.21 8.01 1.41
N ASP A 38 -12.31 7.88 0.10
CA ASP A 38 -13.16 6.89 -0.59
C ASP A 38 -12.41 5.59 -0.93
N MET A 39 -11.12 5.53 -0.63
CA MET A 39 -10.22 4.40 -0.91
C MET A 39 -9.38 4.06 0.32
N ASN A 40 -8.87 2.83 0.34
CA ASN A 40 -7.90 2.42 1.35
C ASN A 40 -6.48 2.72 0.86
N TYR A 41 -5.61 3.11 1.78
CA TYR A 41 -4.22 3.44 1.47
C TYR A 41 -3.26 2.66 2.36
N GLN A 42 -2.03 2.50 1.88
CA GLN A 42 -0.93 1.95 2.66
C GLN A 42 0.30 2.84 2.52
N LEU A 43 1.02 3.04 3.62
CA LEU A 43 2.29 3.76 3.63
C LEU A 43 3.42 2.77 3.87
N LEU A 44 4.31 2.60 2.88
CA LEU A 44 5.41 1.65 2.93
C LEU A 44 6.75 2.37 3.04
N LYS A 45 7.62 1.88 3.92
CA LYS A 45 9.03 2.32 3.97
C LYS A 45 9.85 1.52 2.96
N LEU A 46 10.12 2.12 1.81
CA LEU A 46 10.91 1.51 0.76
C LEU A 46 12.42 1.52 1.09
N PRO A 47 13.11 0.38 0.95
CA PRO A 47 14.55 0.31 1.05
C PRO A 47 15.18 1.00 -0.17
N VAL A 48 16.30 1.70 0.04
CA VAL A 48 17.07 2.36 -1.02
C VAL A 48 18.28 1.51 -1.35
N ASN A 49 18.62 1.39 -2.63
CA ASN A 49 19.74 0.58 -3.13
C ASN A 49 19.63 -0.92 -2.75
N ARG A 50 18.40 -1.44 -2.64
CA ARG A 50 18.11 -2.85 -2.41
C ARG A 50 16.92 -3.27 -3.28
N MET A 51 16.84 -4.57 -3.58
CA MET A 51 15.71 -5.13 -4.30
C MET A 51 14.42 -5.00 -3.48
N PHE A 52 13.31 -4.76 -4.17
CA PHE A 52 11.99 -4.61 -3.56
C PHE A 52 11.16 -5.89 -3.69
N PRO A 53 10.17 -6.13 -2.81
CA PRO A 53 9.25 -7.26 -2.95
C PRO A 53 8.54 -7.27 -4.29
N TYR A 54 8.19 -8.47 -4.76
CA TYR A 54 7.50 -8.65 -6.03
C TYR A 54 6.47 -9.76 -5.95
N TYR A 55 5.48 -9.67 -6.82
CA TYR A 55 4.49 -10.72 -7.01
C TYR A 55 4.95 -11.74 -8.04
N ASN A 56 5.03 -13.00 -7.65
CA ASN A 56 5.30 -14.07 -8.58
C ASN A 56 3.99 -14.65 -9.13
N LYS A 57 3.65 -14.24 -10.36
CA LYS A 57 2.43 -14.69 -11.05
C LYS A 57 2.35 -16.21 -11.27
N LYS A 58 3.49 -16.93 -11.31
CA LYS A 58 3.50 -18.39 -11.54
C LYS A 58 2.99 -19.17 -10.34
N ASN A 59 3.25 -18.68 -9.13
CA ASN A 59 2.90 -19.38 -7.89
C ASN A 59 1.93 -18.60 -6.99
N GLY A 60 1.51 -17.39 -7.42
CA GLY A 60 0.58 -16.55 -6.69
C GLY A 60 1.12 -16.00 -5.37
N LYS A 61 2.45 -15.96 -5.18
CA LYS A 61 3.06 -15.53 -3.92
C LYS A 61 3.67 -14.14 -4.01
N LEU A 62 3.52 -13.40 -2.93
CA LEU A 62 4.23 -12.16 -2.68
C LEU A 62 5.57 -12.50 -1.97
N ILE A 63 6.69 -12.13 -2.58
CA ILE A 63 8.03 -12.52 -2.12
C ILE A 63 8.73 -11.32 -1.49
N GLY A 64 9.22 -11.46 -0.25
CA GLY A 64 10.13 -10.50 0.40
C GLY A 64 9.46 -9.39 1.23
N MET A 65 8.15 -9.46 1.48
CA MET A 65 7.44 -8.44 2.26
C MET A 65 7.74 -8.45 3.76
N ASP A 66 8.25 -9.56 4.30
CA ASP A 66 8.42 -9.76 5.74
C ASP A 66 9.31 -8.70 6.42
N GLY A 67 10.17 -8.03 5.64
CA GLY A 67 11.07 -6.97 6.13
C GLY A 67 10.62 -5.54 5.80
N ILE A 68 9.46 -5.35 5.19
CA ILE A 68 8.96 -4.02 4.81
C ILE A 68 8.01 -3.50 5.87
N TYR A 69 8.42 -2.41 6.51
CA TYR A 69 7.53 -1.64 7.37
C TYR A 69 6.42 -1.02 6.53
N HIS A 70 5.17 -1.24 6.96
CA HIS A 70 3.99 -0.76 6.30
C HIS A 70 2.92 -0.36 7.33
N GLU A 71 2.18 0.69 7.02
CA GLU A 71 1.04 1.18 7.79
C GLU A 71 -0.20 1.12 6.91
N HIS A 72 -1.35 0.75 7.49
CA HIS A 72 -2.63 0.66 6.79
C HIS A 72 -3.53 1.80 7.22
N PHE A 73 -4.12 2.48 6.22
CA PHE A 73 -5.09 3.55 6.40
C PHE A 73 -6.41 3.12 5.75
N HIS A 74 -7.35 2.70 6.59
CA HIS A 74 -8.65 2.22 6.17
C HIS A 74 -9.67 3.36 6.25
N PHE A 75 -10.13 3.83 5.10
CA PHE A 75 -11.18 4.87 5.01
C PHE A 75 -12.45 4.35 4.35
N LYS A 76 -12.31 3.38 3.44
CA LYS A 76 -13.44 2.65 2.90
C LYS A 76 -13.71 1.47 3.83
N ASP A 77 -14.83 1.54 4.55
CA ASP A 77 -15.36 0.41 5.31
C ASP A 77 -15.44 -0.81 4.38
N ASP A 78 -14.91 -1.94 4.86
CA ASP A 78 -15.28 -3.22 4.30
C ASP A 78 -16.77 -3.36 4.58
N ASP A 79 -17.63 -3.37 3.55
CA ASP A 79 -19.04 -3.70 3.68
C ASP A 79 -19.16 -5.17 4.13
N GLY A 80 -18.79 -5.43 5.38
CA GLY A 80 -18.99 -6.66 6.12
C GLY A 80 -20.44 -6.77 6.54
N GLY A 81 -21.36 -6.68 5.58
CA GLY A 81 -22.73 -7.11 5.71
C GLY A 81 -22.85 -8.52 5.15
N SER A 82 -22.76 -9.52 6.03
CA SER A 82 -23.20 -10.88 5.71
C SER A 82 -24.65 -10.86 5.18
N LEU A 83 -24.85 -11.36 3.96
CA LEU A 83 -26.13 -11.88 3.48
C LEU A 83 -25.99 -13.38 3.23
#